data_AF-I4LS31-F1
#
_entry.id   AF-I4LS31-F1
#
_cell.length_a   1.000
_cell.length_b   1.000
_cell.length_c   1.000
_cell.angle_alpha   90.00
_cell.angle_beta   90.00
_cell.angle_gamma   90.00
#
_symmetry.space_group_name_H-M   'P 1'
#
loop_
_entity.id
_entity.type
_entity.pdbx_description
1 polymer ?
#
loop_
_entity_poly.entity_id
_entity_poly.type
_entity_poly.pdbx_seq_one_letter_code
_entity_poly.pdbx_strand_id
1 'polypeptide(L)'
;MILLLAVVMLISMAPLNVSASASASETDKTYQAYDASQHRKVISENGTTDSEWSLCMDHHKQSPGKPGEATGEYSKNENATKDTYASNGGKGDFQKIKRMLFYKLKHPELNYTVLQNEYYYQQDNKTKIYDTHYSQNPELNKQKQDLRTFAEDSSHDDEINSTMEVFIYKSKNPKMQNLISAKL
;
A
#
# COMPACT_ATOMS: atom_id res chain seq x y z
N MET A 1 22.31 67.63 2.79
CA MET A 1 21.74 66.49 3.56
C MET A 1 20.27 66.35 3.20
N ILE A 2 19.92 65.34 2.39
CA ILE A 2 18.61 64.67 2.49
C ILE A 2 18.92 63.18 2.31
N LEU A 3 18.59 62.42 3.36
CA LEU A 3 18.81 61.00 3.56
C LEU A 3 17.92 60.21 2.58
N LEU A 4 18.50 59.30 1.80
CA LEU A 4 17.77 58.25 1.10
C LEU A 4 17.52 57.10 2.08
N LEU A 5 16.27 56.96 2.56
CA LEU A 5 15.84 55.76 3.28
C LEU A 5 15.41 54.70 2.26
N ALA A 6 16.25 53.68 2.06
CA ALA A 6 15.85 52.44 1.41
C ALA A 6 15.10 51.57 2.44
N VAL A 7 13.80 51.42 2.26
CA VAL A 7 12.99 50.47 3.02
C VAL A 7 13.20 49.08 2.41
N VAL A 8 14.00 48.25 3.08
CA VAL A 8 14.12 46.83 2.75
C VAL A 8 12.91 46.11 3.35
N MET A 9 11.89 45.83 2.54
CA MET A 9 10.83 44.89 2.92
C MET A 9 11.41 43.47 2.87
N LEU A 10 11.83 42.95 4.03
CA LEU A 10 11.99 41.51 4.23
C LEU A 10 10.60 40.88 4.21
N ILE A 11 10.24 40.26 3.08
CA ILE A 11 9.12 39.33 3.03
C ILE A 11 9.61 38.04 3.69
N SER A 12 9.28 37.88 4.98
CA SER A 12 9.46 36.61 5.68
C SER A 12 8.54 35.56 5.02
N MET A 13 9.10 34.73 4.15
CA MET A 13 8.44 33.49 3.74
C MET A 13 8.51 32.53 4.92
N ALA A 14 7.48 32.54 5.76
CA ALA A 14 7.21 31.40 6.62
C ALA A 14 6.95 30.20 5.71
N PRO A 15 7.58 29.03 5.93
CA PRO A 15 7.18 27.83 5.24
C PRO A 15 5.73 27.55 5.66
N LEU A 16 4.81 27.72 4.73
CA LEU A 16 3.47 27.15 4.83
C LEU A 16 3.66 25.64 4.81
N ASN A 17 3.80 25.07 6.01
CA ASN A 17 3.67 23.65 6.24
C ASN A 17 2.19 23.31 6.04
N VAL A 18 1.77 23.28 4.78
CA VAL A 18 0.48 22.72 4.39
C VAL A 18 0.64 21.23 4.55
N SER A 19 0.39 20.75 5.77
CA SER A 19 -0.03 19.38 6.00
C SER A 19 -1.35 19.21 5.25
N ALA A 20 -1.24 18.96 3.94
CA ALA A 20 -2.34 18.53 3.11
C ALA A 20 -2.78 17.17 3.64
N SER A 21 -3.71 17.18 4.58
CA SER A 21 -4.49 16.00 4.92
C SER A 21 -5.33 15.66 3.69
N ALA A 22 -4.74 14.95 2.74
CA ALA A 22 -5.44 14.42 1.59
C ALA A 22 -6.53 13.47 2.12
N SER A 23 -7.78 13.92 2.05
CA SER A 23 -8.94 13.13 2.44
C SER A 23 -9.08 11.95 1.49
N ALA A 24 -9.26 10.74 2.04
CA ALA A 24 -9.60 9.57 1.24
C ALA A 24 -10.81 9.84 0.35
N SER A 25 -10.71 9.53 -0.93
CA SER A 25 -11.81 9.66 -1.90
C SER A 25 -11.96 8.38 -2.70
N GLU A 26 -13.20 7.90 -2.88
CA GLU A 26 -13.50 6.83 -3.82
C GLU A 26 -13.70 7.43 -5.22
N THR A 27 -13.09 6.82 -6.24
CA THR A 27 -13.31 7.21 -7.63
C THR A 27 -14.30 6.25 -8.29
N ASP A 28 -15.19 6.78 -9.13
CA ASP A 28 -16.16 6.00 -9.92
C ASP A 28 -15.54 5.27 -11.14
N LYS A 29 -14.22 5.39 -11.33
CA LYS A 29 -13.52 4.67 -12.40
C LYS A 29 -13.53 3.17 -12.14
N THR A 30 -13.66 2.39 -13.20
CA THR A 30 -13.57 0.92 -13.14
C THR A 30 -12.15 0.46 -13.45
N TYR A 31 -11.64 -0.40 -12.59
CA TYR A 31 -10.33 -1.04 -12.71
C TYR A 31 -10.47 -2.56 -12.80
N GLN A 32 -9.44 -3.23 -13.33
CA GLN A 32 -9.38 -4.69 -13.48
C GLN A 32 -8.01 -5.20 -13.02
N ALA A 33 -7.93 -6.46 -12.58
CA ALA A 33 -6.70 -7.03 -12.03
C ALA A 33 -6.20 -8.27 -12.79
N TYR A 34 -4.88 -8.38 -12.95
CA TYR A 34 -4.17 -9.51 -13.56
C TYR A 34 -3.34 -10.27 -12.54
N ASP A 35 -3.18 -11.59 -12.72
CA ASP A 35 -2.12 -12.35 -12.07
C ASP A 35 -0.93 -12.44 -13.02
N ALA A 36 0.00 -11.48 -12.91
CA ALA A 36 1.19 -11.39 -13.76
C ALA A 36 2.37 -12.10 -13.09
N SER A 37 2.34 -13.43 -13.08
CA SER A 37 3.40 -14.25 -12.48
C SER A 37 3.60 -13.93 -11.00
N GLN A 38 2.53 -14.03 -10.22
CA GLN A 38 2.45 -13.73 -8.78
C GLN A 38 2.40 -12.24 -8.43
N HIS A 39 2.70 -11.30 -9.32
CA HIS A 39 2.47 -9.88 -9.03
C HIS A 39 1.09 -9.47 -9.53
N ARG A 40 0.16 -9.22 -8.61
CA ARG A 40 -1.20 -8.78 -8.99
C ARG A 40 -1.16 -7.34 -9.49
N LYS A 41 -1.26 -7.16 -10.80
CA LYS A 41 -1.31 -5.82 -11.41
C LYS A 41 -2.75 -5.32 -11.46
N VAL A 42 -2.93 -4.02 -11.39
CA VAL A 42 -4.23 -3.37 -11.60
C VAL A 42 -4.12 -2.42 -12.78
N ILE A 43 -5.06 -2.51 -13.71
CA ILE A 43 -5.17 -1.63 -14.87
C ILE A 43 -6.48 -0.84 -14.83
N SER A 44 -6.51 0.31 -15.48
CA SER A 44 -7.76 0.97 -15.87
C SER A 44 -8.40 0.26 -17.05
N GLU A 45 -9.66 0.59 -17.32
CA GLU A 45 -10.45 0.05 -18.45
C GLU A 45 -9.74 0.17 -19.83
N ASN A 46 -8.94 1.21 -20.04
CA ASN A 46 -8.17 1.40 -21.28
C ASN A 46 -6.85 0.61 -21.34
N GLY A 47 -6.57 -0.28 -20.37
CA GLY A 47 -5.37 -1.12 -20.33
C GLY A 47 -4.13 -0.44 -19.75
N THR A 48 -4.22 0.81 -19.25
CA THR A 48 -3.07 1.48 -18.60
C THR A 48 -2.84 0.90 -17.21
N THR A 49 -1.60 0.56 -16.87
CA THR A 49 -1.26 0.12 -15.52
C THR A 49 -1.48 1.24 -14.52
N ASP A 50 -2.38 1.00 -13.56
CA ASP A 50 -2.58 1.86 -12.39
C ASP A 50 -1.69 1.40 -11.21
N SER A 51 -1.46 0.08 -11.10
CA SER A 51 -0.53 -0.48 -10.12
C SER A 51 0.21 -1.71 -10.66
N GLU A 52 1.53 -1.70 -10.49
CA GLU A 52 2.41 -2.81 -10.89
C GLU A 52 2.38 -4.00 -9.92
N TRP A 53 1.80 -3.82 -8.72
CA TRP A 53 1.65 -4.88 -7.72
C TRP A 53 0.60 -4.52 -6.69
N SER A 54 -0.17 -5.50 -6.25
CA SER A 54 -1.19 -5.35 -5.22
C SER A 54 -1.27 -6.61 -4.38
N LEU A 55 -1.68 -6.45 -3.13
CA LEU A 55 -1.92 -7.56 -2.22
C LEU A 55 -3.40 -7.83 -2.10
N CYS A 56 -3.73 -9.11 -2.06
CA CYS A 56 -5.04 -9.61 -1.77
C CYS A 56 -5.40 -9.37 -0.30
N MET A 57 -6.56 -8.74 -0.04
CA MET A 57 -6.95 -8.33 1.31
C MET A 57 -7.61 -9.44 2.14
N ASP A 58 -8.15 -10.49 1.53
CA ASP A 58 -8.96 -11.49 2.25
C ASP A 58 -8.75 -12.92 1.71
N HIS A 59 -7.89 -13.69 2.37
CA HIS A 59 -7.55 -15.05 1.96
C HIS A 59 -8.73 -16.04 1.87
N HIS A 60 -9.93 -15.70 2.38
CA HIS A 60 -11.13 -16.54 2.26
C HIS A 60 -11.96 -16.29 1.00
N LYS A 61 -11.70 -15.21 0.28
CA LYS A 61 -12.43 -14.84 -0.95
C LYS A 61 -11.68 -15.27 -2.20
N GLN A 62 -12.37 -15.25 -3.34
CA GLN A 62 -11.76 -15.56 -4.62
C GLN A 62 -10.68 -14.54 -4.97
N SER A 63 -9.44 -15.01 -5.19
CA SER A 63 -8.36 -14.15 -5.71
C SER A 63 -8.68 -13.69 -7.13
N PRO A 64 -8.43 -12.42 -7.45
CA PRO A 64 -8.52 -11.94 -8.82
C PRO A 64 -7.26 -12.27 -9.61
N GLY A 65 -7.43 -12.16 -10.92
CA GLY A 65 -6.42 -12.41 -11.93
C GLY A 65 -6.40 -13.87 -12.37
N LYS A 66 -6.22 -14.06 -13.67
CA LYS A 66 -5.68 -15.31 -14.23
C LYS A 66 -4.42 -14.96 -15.03
N PRO A 67 -3.50 -15.92 -15.24
CA PRO A 67 -2.42 -15.71 -16.20
C PRO A 67 -2.99 -15.31 -17.58
N GLY A 68 -2.63 -14.12 -18.05
CA GLY A 68 -3.02 -13.60 -19.38
C GLY A 68 -4.39 -12.93 -19.49
N GLU A 69 -5.21 -12.88 -18.43
CA GLU A 69 -6.56 -12.29 -18.48
C GLU A 69 -6.83 -11.37 -17.27
N ALA A 70 -7.30 -10.16 -17.54
CA ALA A 70 -7.76 -9.23 -16.51
C ALA A 70 -9.13 -9.68 -16.03
N THR A 71 -9.33 -9.72 -14.72
CA THR A 71 -10.59 -10.17 -14.13
C THR A 71 -11.03 -9.23 -13.01
N GLY A 72 -12.33 -9.27 -12.74
CA GLY A 72 -12.97 -8.44 -11.72
C GLY A 72 -13.21 -7.02 -12.19
N GLU A 73 -14.08 -6.34 -11.44
CA GLU A 73 -14.33 -4.91 -11.57
C GLU A 73 -14.11 -4.29 -10.20
N TYR A 74 -13.34 -3.21 -10.18
CA TYR A 74 -12.94 -2.55 -8.94
C TYR A 74 -13.23 -1.05 -9.02
N SER A 75 -13.70 -0.47 -7.91
CA SER A 75 -13.52 0.97 -7.63
C SER A 75 -12.21 1.17 -6.87
N LYS A 76 -11.74 2.41 -6.76
CA LYS A 76 -10.49 2.75 -6.08
C LYS A 76 -10.73 3.79 -4.98
N ASN A 77 -10.31 3.48 -3.76
CA ASN A 77 -10.13 4.47 -2.71
C ASN A 77 -8.70 5.01 -2.76
N GLU A 78 -8.56 6.28 -3.11
CA GLU A 78 -7.30 7.01 -3.07
C GLU A 78 -6.94 7.39 -1.63
N ASN A 79 -5.64 7.39 -1.32
CA ASN A 79 -5.06 7.75 -0.02
C ASN A 79 -5.82 7.15 1.20
N ALA A 80 -5.92 5.82 1.22
CA ALA A 80 -6.68 5.09 2.23
C ALA A 80 -6.24 5.45 3.66
N THR A 81 -7.22 5.82 4.48
CA THR A 81 -7.06 6.02 5.92
C THR A 81 -7.26 4.71 6.68
N LYS A 82 -7.02 4.70 7.99
CA LYS A 82 -7.36 3.56 8.86
C LYS A 82 -8.84 3.17 8.74
N ASP A 83 -9.73 4.15 8.67
CA ASP A 83 -11.17 3.91 8.58
C ASP A 83 -11.54 3.35 7.21
N THR A 84 -10.97 3.89 6.14
CA THR A 84 -11.13 3.36 4.77
C THR A 84 -10.60 1.93 4.64
N TYR A 85 -9.49 1.63 5.30
CA TYR A 85 -8.92 0.29 5.35
C TYR A 85 -9.86 -0.69 6.06
N ALA A 86 -10.34 -0.33 7.25
CA ALA A 86 -11.27 -1.15 8.02
C ALA A 86 -12.62 -1.34 7.31
N SER A 87 -13.18 -0.28 6.70
CA SER A 87 -14.45 -0.37 5.97
C SER A 87 -14.39 -1.28 4.75
N ASN A 88 -13.19 -1.49 4.20
CA ASN A 88 -12.93 -2.40 3.09
C ASN A 88 -12.50 -3.81 3.55
N GLY A 89 -12.68 -4.14 4.83
CA GLY A 89 -12.41 -5.46 5.40
C GLY A 89 -10.97 -5.67 5.87
N GLY A 90 -10.15 -4.62 5.88
CA GLY A 90 -8.82 -4.65 6.48
C GLY A 90 -8.88 -4.90 8.00
N LYS A 91 -7.92 -5.68 8.51
CA LYS A 91 -7.79 -6.04 9.93
C LYS A 91 -6.38 -5.74 10.46
N GLY A 92 -6.19 -5.84 11.77
CA GLY A 92 -4.90 -5.54 12.40
C GLY A 92 -4.53 -4.04 12.40
N ASP A 93 -3.24 -3.78 12.60
CA ASP A 93 -2.69 -2.43 12.71
C ASP A 93 -2.34 -1.84 11.34
N PHE A 94 -3.13 -0.85 10.90
CA PHE A 94 -2.93 -0.21 9.60
C PHE A 94 -1.54 0.44 9.46
N GLN A 95 -0.92 0.96 10.52
CA GLN A 95 0.43 1.54 10.41
C GLN A 95 1.49 0.48 10.14
N LYS A 96 1.33 -0.75 10.67
CA LYS A 96 2.21 -1.87 10.30
C LYS A 96 2.04 -2.26 8.84
N ILE A 97 0.79 -2.27 8.36
CA ILE A 97 0.50 -2.51 6.93
C ILE A 97 1.17 -1.43 6.07
N LYS A 98 1.07 -0.15 6.44
CA LYS A 98 1.76 0.94 5.73
C LYS A 98 3.27 0.71 5.68
N ARG A 99 3.91 0.34 6.80
CA ARG A 99 5.34 0.01 6.84
C ARG A 99 5.73 -1.12 5.90
N MET A 100 4.94 -2.20 5.84
CA MET A 100 5.18 -3.29 4.90
C MET A 100 5.10 -2.84 3.43
N LEU A 101 4.08 -2.06 3.09
CA LEU A 101 3.89 -1.55 1.73
C LEU A 101 5.05 -0.62 1.34
N PHE A 102 5.49 0.24 2.26
CA PHE A 102 6.65 1.10 2.08
C PHE A 102 7.93 0.30 1.88
N TYR A 103 8.15 -0.74 2.68
CA TYR A 103 9.28 -1.64 2.51
C TYR A 103 9.30 -2.26 1.10
N LYS A 104 8.14 -2.72 0.59
CA LYS A 104 8.07 -3.22 -0.79
C LYS A 104 8.47 -2.17 -1.84
N LEU A 105 8.11 -0.91 -1.65
CA LEU A 105 8.48 0.17 -2.56
C LEU A 105 10.00 0.44 -2.56
N LYS A 106 10.67 0.25 -1.43
CA LYS A 106 12.14 0.38 -1.31
C LYS A 106 12.89 -0.89 -1.72
N HIS A 107 12.22 -2.04 -1.72
CA HIS A 107 12.78 -3.37 -1.99
C HIS A 107 12.02 -4.08 -3.13
N PRO A 108 12.19 -3.65 -4.39
CA PRO A 108 11.52 -4.24 -5.53
C PRO A 108 11.85 -5.75 -5.71
N GLU A 109 12.98 -6.20 -5.20
CA GLU A 109 13.43 -7.61 -5.17
C GLU A 109 12.68 -8.49 -4.15
N LEU A 110 11.97 -7.90 -3.19
CA LEU A 110 11.21 -8.66 -2.18
C LEU A 110 10.23 -9.62 -2.86
N ASN A 111 10.31 -10.90 -2.51
CA ASN A 111 9.46 -11.95 -3.03
C ASN A 111 7.98 -11.67 -2.72
N TYR A 112 7.14 -11.70 -3.75
CA TYR A 112 5.71 -11.40 -3.60
C TYR A 112 5.01 -12.31 -2.59
N THR A 113 5.33 -13.60 -2.60
CA THR A 113 4.69 -14.58 -1.70
C THR A 113 5.05 -14.31 -0.25
N VAL A 114 6.29 -13.90 0.02
CA VAL A 114 6.71 -13.46 1.37
C VAL A 114 5.88 -12.26 1.81
N LEU A 115 5.76 -11.23 0.97
CA LEU A 115 4.99 -10.02 1.26
C LEU A 115 3.50 -10.32 1.48
N GLN A 116 2.87 -11.10 0.60
CA GLN A 116 1.45 -11.44 0.67
C GLN A 116 1.11 -12.24 1.94
N ASN A 117 1.97 -13.19 2.31
CA ASN A 117 1.74 -14.00 3.50
C ASN A 117 1.99 -13.22 4.79
N GLU A 118 3.02 -12.36 4.80
CA GLU A 118 3.25 -11.44 5.92
C GLU A 118 2.04 -10.52 6.11
N TYR A 119 1.45 -10.05 5.01
CA TYR A 119 0.29 -9.16 5.06
C TYR A 119 -0.92 -9.87 5.69
N TYR A 120 -1.16 -11.13 5.32
CA TYR A 120 -2.19 -11.93 5.98
C TYR A 120 -1.87 -12.16 7.45
N TYR A 121 -0.62 -12.44 7.81
CA TYR A 121 -0.22 -12.61 9.20
C TYR A 121 -0.54 -11.37 10.05
N GLN A 122 -0.23 -10.18 9.53
CA GLN A 122 -0.45 -8.91 10.24
C GLN A 122 -1.93 -8.52 10.33
N GLN A 123 -2.80 -9.08 9.48
CA GLN A 123 -4.26 -8.92 9.52
C GLN A 123 -4.96 -9.81 10.56
N ASP A 124 -4.36 -9.96 11.73
CA ASP A 124 -4.86 -10.82 12.83
C ASP A 124 -4.96 -12.32 12.49
N ASN A 125 -4.31 -12.79 11.41
CA ASN A 125 -4.18 -14.22 11.09
C ASN A 125 -2.82 -14.77 11.53
N LYS A 126 -2.49 -14.57 12.82
CA LYS A 126 -1.21 -15.01 13.39
C LYS A 126 -1.18 -16.54 13.49
N THR A 127 -0.72 -17.20 12.44
CA THR A 127 -0.54 -18.65 12.42
C THR A 127 0.92 -19.02 12.67
N LYS A 128 1.16 -19.99 13.56
CA LYS A 128 2.50 -20.55 13.80
C LYS A 128 3.10 -21.23 12.57
N ILE A 129 2.25 -21.63 11.61
CA ILE A 129 2.67 -22.29 10.37
C ILE A 129 3.47 -21.32 9.50
N TYR A 130 3.04 -20.06 9.41
CA TYR A 130 3.79 -19.04 8.68
C TYR A 130 5.17 -18.77 9.32
N ASP A 131 5.27 -18.95 10.64
CA ASP A 131 6.52 -18.75 11.35
C ASP A 131 7.64 -19.69 10.89
N THR A 132 7.30 -20.93 10.54
CA THR A 132 8.26 -21.96 10.11
C THR A 132 8.27 -22.22 8.60
N HIS A 133 7.36 -21.59 7.84
CA HIS A 133 7.12 -21.90 6.42
C HIS A 133 8.38 -21.79 5.54
N TYR A 134 9.24 -20.81 5.79
CA TYR A 134 10.47 -20.60 5.01
C TYR A 134 11.74 -21.16 5.66
N SER A 135 11.63 -21.93 6.76
CA SER A 135 12.80 -22.38 7.54
C SER A 135 13.86 -23.14 6.71
N GLN A 136 13.45 -23.84 5.65
CA GLN A 136 14.34 -24.59 4.75
C GLN A 136 14.84 -23.75 3.55
N ASN A 137 14.38 -22.50 3.41
CA ASN A 137 14.83 -21.55 2.39
C ASN A 137 15.44 -20.31 3.07
N PRO A 138 16.76 -20.28 3.27
CA PRO A 138 17.44 -19.20 4.01
C PRO A 138 17.18 -17.80 3.44
N GLU A 139 17.08 -17.67 2.12
CA GLU A 139 16.85 -16.40 1.44
C GLU A 139 15.44 -15.85 1.74
N LEU A 140 14.40 -16.66 1.52
CA LEU A 140 13.03 -16.25 1.81
C LEU A 140 12.80 -16.04 3.31
N ASN A 141 13.45 -16.83 4.16
CA ASN A 141 13.39 -16.65 5.60
C ASN A 141 14.02 -15.31 6.03
N LYS A 142 15.15 -14.93 5.42
CA LYS A 142 15.77 -13.62 5.66
C LYS A 142 14.85 -12.48 5.19
N GLN A 143 14.32 -12.56 3.97
CA GLN A 143 13.38 -11.54 3.46
C GLN A 143 12.17 -11.37 4.37
N LYS A 144 11.61 -12.47 4.88
CA LYS A 144 10.51 -12.44 5.86
C LYS A 144 10.94 -11.75 7.16
N GLN A 145 12.10 -12.11 7.73
CA GLN A 145 12.59 -11.54 8.98
C GLN A 145 12.84 -10.03 8.85
N ASP A 146 13.47 -9.61 7.76
CA ASP A 146 13.75 -8.19 7.50
C ASP A 146 12.43 -7.42 7.33
N LEU A 147 11.49 -7.94 6.53
CA LEU A 147 10.16 -7.34 6.35
C LEU A 147 9.39 -7.23 7.67
N ARG A 148 9.38 -8.30 8.47
CA ARG A 148 8.72 -8.33 9.79
C ARG A 148 9.30 -7.28 10.72
N THR A 149 10.63 -7.21 10.79
CA THR A 149 11.35 -6.28 11.66
C THR A 149 11.00 -4.85 11.28
N PHE A 150 11.02 -4.52 9.98
CA PHE A 150 10.63 -3.20 9.49
C PHE A 150 9.15 -2.89 9.78
N ALA A 151 8.26 -3.86 9.57
CA ALA A 151 6.84 -3.71 9.86
C ALA A 151 6.54 -3.51 11.36
N GLU A 152 7.46 -3.88 12.26
CA GLU A 152 7.32 -3.70 13.70
C GLU A 152 8.04 -2.44 14.23
N ASP A 153 8.97 -1.86 13.47
CA ASP A 153 9.66 -0.61 13.81
C ASP A 153 8.82 0.64 13.47
N SER A 154 8.28 1.33 14.48
CA SER A 154 7.46 2.53 14.29
C SER A 154 8.26 3.81 14.07
N SER A 155 9.60 3.75 14.08
CA SER A 155 10.45 4.93 13.87
C SER A 155 10.33 5.53 12.46
N HIS A 156 9.76 4.76 11.51
CA HIS A 156 9.55 5.18 10.13
C HIS A 156 8.17 5.82 9.87
N ASP A 157 7.28 5.87 10.86
CA ASP A 157 5.88 6.28 10.64
C ASP A 157 5.76 7.71 10.07
N ASP A 158 6.57 8.66 10.54
CA ASP A 158 6.53 10.05 10.09
C ASP A 158 6.93 10.20 8.60
N GLU A 159 8.02 9.54 8.19
CA GLU A 159 8.45 9.49 6.79
C GLU A 159 7.32 8.91 5.93
N ILE A 160 6.82 7.74 6.30
CA ILE A 160 5.81 7.01 5.54
C ILE A 160 4.50 7.79 5.42
N ASN A 161 4.07 8.47 6.48
CA ASN A 161 2.85 9.28 6.46
C ASN A 161 3.00 10.52 5.58
N SER A 162 4.21 11.01 5.36
CA SER A 162 4.48 12.18 4.51
C SER A 162 4.78 11.85 3.04
N THR A 163 5.25 10.63 2.74
CA THR A 163 5.75 10.27 1.41
C THR A 163 5.01 9.13 0.73
N MET A 164 4.03 8.48 1.35
CA MET A 164 3.41 7.29 0.78
C MET A 164 1.89 7.36 0.81
N GLU A 165 1.30 7.14 -0.37
CA GLU A 165 -0.14 6.97 -0.53
C GLU A 165 -0.48 5.47 -0.61
N VAL A 166 -1.53 5.08 0.10
CA VAL A 166 -2.10 3.73 0.03
C VAL A 166 -3.37 3.75 -0.83
N PHE A 167 -3.51 2.76 -1.70
CA PHE A 167 -4.69 2.56 -2.53
C PHE A 167 -5.41 1.29 -2.12
N ILE A 168 -6.74 1.33 -2.11
CA ILE A 168 -7.56 0.14 -2.00
C ILE A 168 -8.41 0.02 -3.25
N TYR A 169 -8.27 -1.09 -3.96
CA TYR A 169 -9.19 -1.46 -5.04
C TYR A 169 -10.28 -2.34 -4.44
N LYS A 170 -11.48 -1.78 -4.36
CA LYS A 170 -12.66 -2.43 -3.79
C LYS A 170 -13.40 -3.17 -4.88
N SER A 171 -13.54 -4.49 -4.75
CA SER A 171 -14.25 -5.29 -5.75
C SER A 171 -15.74 -4.97 -5.72
N LYS A 172 -16.33 -4.76 -6.90
CA LYS A 172 -17.79 -4.70 -7.07
C LYS A 172 -18.45 -6.06 -6.87
N ASN A 173 -17.68 -7.15 -6.98
CA ASN A 173 -18.15 -8.51 -6.70
C ASN A 173 -17.80 -8.89 -5.24
N PRO A 174 -18.78 -9.08 -4.34
CA PRO A 174 -18.51 -9.36 -2.94
C PRO A 174 -17.77 -10.68 -2.68
N LYS A 175 -17.82 -11.63 -3.64
CA LYS A 175 -17.10 -12.92 -3.56
C LYS A 175 -15.61 -12.80 -3.89
N MET A 176 -15.22 -11.70 -4.53
CA MET A 176 -13.84 -11.45 -4.95
C MET A 176 -13.10 -10.62 -3.91
N GLN A 177 -11.79 -10.82 -3.82
CA GLN A 177 -10.95 -10.11 -2.86
C GLN A 177 -10.80 -8.63 -3.24
N ASN A 178 -10.84 -7.75 -2.24
CA ASN A 178 -10.30 -6.40 -2.39
C ASN A 178 -8.78 -6.48 -2.51
N LEU A 179 -8.18 -5.45 -3.12
CA LEU A 179 -6.75 -5.35 -3.28
C LEU A 179 -6.22 -4.09 -2.59
N ILE A 180 -5.00 -4.16 -2.06
CA ILE A 180 -4.29 -3.02 -1.47
C ILE A 180 -2.94 -2.82 -2.15
N SER A 181 -2.57 -1.58 -2.43
CA SER A 181 -1.30 -1.20 -3.05
C SER A 181 -0.81 0.14 -2.48
N ALA A 182 0.37 0.58 -2.89
CA ALA A 182 0.93 1.87 -2.48
C ALA A 182 1.85 2.46 -3.56
N LYS A 183 2.10 3.76 -3.46
CA LYS A 183 3.15 4.47 -4.23
C LYS A 183 3.81 5.54 -3.35
N LEU A 184 5.03 5.93 -3.72
CA LEU A 184 5.74 7.08 -3.15
C LEU A 184 5.30 8.40 -3.81
#